data_AF-J4KEW9-F1
#
_entry.id   AF-J4KEW9-F1
#
_cell.length_a   1.000
_cell.length_b   1.000
_cell.length_c   1.000
_cell.angle_alpha   90.00
_cell.angle_beta   90.00
_cell.angle_gamma   90.00
#
_symmetry.space_group_name_H-M   'P 1'
#
loop_
_entity.id
_entity.type
_entity.pdbx_description
1 polymer ?
#
loop_
_entity_poly.entity_id
_entity_poly.type
_entity_poly.pdbx_seq_one_letter_code
_entity_poly.pdbx_strand_id
1 'polypeptide(L)'
;MKFEIASKFNVGDVIGTRNQKGVVVDIKLISHTTHQPSYLVELENGTRKWWNESVIERKFDNHDVIIGFFDFYGKPAPLSKEVIQAINELFED
;
A
#
# COMPACT_ATOMS: atom_id res chain seq x y z
N MET A 1 4.98 31.56 6.62
CA MET A 1 5.81 30.62 5.83
C MET A 1 5.05 29.33 5.67
N LYS A 2 4.87 28.83 4.44
CA LYS A 2 4.40 27.46 4.20
C LYS A 2 5.65 26.58 4.20
N PHE A 3 5.76 25.66 5.15
CA PHE A 3 6.78 24.62 5.11
C PHE A 3 6.33 23.59 4.09
N GLU A 4 7.07 23.49 2.98
CA GLU A 4 6.84 22.46 1.99
C GLU A 4 7.48 21.17 2.53
N ILE A 5 6.64 20.18 2.83
CA ILE A 5 7.10 18.88 3.30
C ILE A 5 7.65 18.15 2.08
N ALA A 6 8.97 17.98 2.00
CA ALA A 6 9.59 17.14 0.98
C ALA A 6 9.15 15.70 1.20
N SER A 7 8.15 15.25 0.45
CA SER A 7 7.48 13.97 0.63
C SER A 7 7.58 13.14 -0.64
N LYS A 8 7.84 11.84 -0.48
CA LYS A 8 7.91 10.89 -1.60
C LYS A 8 6.54 10.43 -2.10
N PHE A 9 5.51 10.57 -1.28
CA PHE A 9 4.16 10.11 -1.59
C PHE A 9 3.16 11.27 -1.41
N ASN A 10 2.09 11.25 -2.17
CA ASN A 10 1.03 12.26 -2.11
C ASN A 10 -0.24 11.71 -1.47
N VAL A 11 -1.10 12.59 -0.98
CA VAL A 11 -2.47 12.21 -0.59
C VAL A 11 -3.17 11.63 -1.82
N GLY A 12 -3.81 10.48 -1.65
CA GLY A 12 -4.41 9.67 -2.71
C GLY A 12 -3.51 8.56 -3.24
N ASP A 13 -2.20 8.58 -2.95
CA ASP A 13 -1.33 7.47 -3.34
C ASP A 13 -1.69 6.20 -2.57
N VAL A 14 -1.70 5.07 -3.28
CA VAL A 14 -1.77 3.75 -2.66
C VAL A 14 -0.35 3.33 -2.29
N ILE A 15 -0.12 3.09 -1.01
CA ILE A 15 1.19 2.68 -0.48
C ILE A 15 1.04 1.43 0.37
N GLY A 16 2.13 0.69 0.55
CA GLY A 16 2.10 -0.49 1.40
C GLY A 16 3.42 -0.86 2.06
N THR A 17 3.24 -1.71 3.04
CA THR A 17 4.24 -2.47 3.77
C THR A 17 4.16 -3.93 3.33
N ARG A 18 5.05 -4.78 3.83
CA ARG A 18 5.08 -6.22 3.53
C ARG A 18 3.72 -6.93 3.66
N ASN A 19 2.89 -6.53 4.61
CA ASN A 19 1.67 -7.25 4.98
C ASN A 19 0.38 -6.42 4.82
N GLN A 20 0.48 -5.13 4.50
CA GLN A 20 -0.65 -4.21 4.52
C GLN A 20 -0.48 -3.14 3.45
N LYS A 21 -1.57 -2.75 2.82
CA LYS A 21 -1.63 -1.61 1.90
C LYS A 21 -2.79 -0.69 2.29
N GLY A 22 -2.72 0.56 1.84
CA GLY A 22 -3.80 1.50 1.99
C GLY A 22 -3.54 2.80 1.25
N VAL A 23 -4.50 3.72 1.36
CA VAL A 23 -4.46 5.01 0.68
C VAL A 23 -3.94 6.07 1.64
N VAL A 24 -3.00 6.90 1.19
CA VAL A 24 -2.56 8.07 1.94
C VAL A 24 -3.70 9.07 2.00
N VAL A 25 -4.15 9.44 3.20
CA VAL A 25 -5.23 10.43 3.40
C VAL A 25 -4.72 11.74 4.03
N ASP A 26 -3.55 11.72 4.66
CA ASP A 26 -2.92 12.91 5.25
C ASP A 26 -1.40 12.72 5.35
N ILE A 27 -0.64 13.81 5.37
CA ILE A 27 0.83 13.80 5.46
C ILE A 27 1.25 14.84 6.49
N LYS A 28 2.03 14.42 7.49
CA LYS A 28 2.50 15.29 8.57
C LYS A 28 3.95 15.02 8.93
N LEU A 29 4.63 16.07 9.38
CA LEU A 29 5.91 15.94 10.07
C LEU A 29 5.63 15.68 11.55
N ILE A 30 5.72 14.43 11.98
CA ILE A 30 5.46 14.06 13.39
C ILE A 30 6.75 14.19 14.23
N SER A 31 7.93 14.15 13.60
CA SER A 31 9.22 14.23 14.28
C SER A 31 9.95 15.54 13.99
N HIS A 32 10.30 16.25 15.05
CA HIS A 32 11.15 17.45 15.01
C HIS A 32 12.63 17.15 14.79
N THR A 33 13.06 15.88 14.91
CA THR A 33 14.47 15.50 14.85
C THR A 33 14.87 14.87 13.52
N THR A 34 13.98 14.11 12.89
CA THR A 34 14.29 13.42 11.63
C THR A 34 13.78 14.18 10.40
N HIS A 35 12.91 15.18 10.58
CA HIS A 35 12.22 15.88 9.49
C HIS A 35 11.60 14.93 8.45
N GLN A 36 11.30 13.70 8.85
CA GLN A 36 10.74 12.70 7.95
C GLN A 36 9.22 12.80 7.94
N PRO A 37 8.60 12.79 6.75
CA PRO A 37 7.16 12.75 6.64
C PRO A 37 6.62 11.43 7.19
N SER A 38 5.51 11.54 7.91
CA SER A 38 4.64 10.44 8.28
C SER A 38 3.34 10.57 7.49
N TYR A 39 2.78 9.43 7.12
CA TYR A 39 1.64 9.29 6.23
C TYR A 39 0.50 8.65 7.01
N LEU A 40 -0.67 9.30 7.05
CA LEU A 40 -1.88 8.68 7.55
C LEU A 40 -2.43 7.82 6.44
N VAL A 41 -2.56 6.53 6.68
CA VAL A 41 -2.97 5.55 5.69
C VAL A 41 -4.29 4.94 6.13
N GLU A 42 -5.28 5.00 5.26
CA GLU A 42 -6.55 4.28 5.40
C GLU A 42 -6.41 2.90 4.73
N LEU A 43 -6.50 1.85 5.53
CA LEU A 43 -6.42 0.46 5.09
C LEU A 43 -7.76 0.00 4.52
N GLU A 44 -7.76 -1.09 3.75
CA GLU A 44 -8.98 -1.65 3.13
C GLU A 44 -10.08 -2.03 4.14
N ASN A 45 -9.71 -2.33 5.39
CA ASN A 45 -10.66 -2.63 6.46
C ASN A 45 -11.26 -1.37 7.13
N GLY A 46 -11.01 -0.17 6.57
CA GLY A 46 -11.45 1.12 7.10
C GLY A 46 -10.65 1.65 8.29
N THR A 47 -9.62 0.93 8.74
CA THR A 47 -8.76 1.39 9.84
C THR A 47 -7.75 2.42 9.33
N ARG A 48 -7.50 3.47 10.11
CA ARG A 48 -6.50 4.49 9.80
C ARG A 48 -5.28 4.36 10.70
N LYS A 49 -4.08 4.38 10.12
CA LYS A 49 -2.82 4.26 10.85
C LYS A 49 -1.74 5.17 10.28
N TRP A 50 -0.92 5.74 11.16
CA TRP A 50 0.27 6.49 10.75
C TRP A 50 1.43 5.55 10.42
N TRP A 51 2.01 5.72 9.23
CA TRP A 51 3.23 5.05 8.79
C TRP A 51 4.34 6.08 8.58
N ASN A 52 5.53 5.77 9.05
CA ASN A 52 6.73 6.54 8.73
C ASN A 52 7.23 6.14 7.34
N GLU A 53 7.92 7.04 6.65
CA GLU A 53 8.50 6.72 5.34
C GLU A 53 9.35 5.45 5.34
N SER A 54 10.09 5.20 6.42
CA SER A 54 10.99 4.05 6.55
C SER A 54 10.32 2.68 6.59
N VAL A 55 9.01 2.61 6.89
CA VAL A 55 8.27 1.34 6.90
C VAL A 55 7.53 1.08 5.60
N ILE A 56 7.47 2.07 4.70
CA ILE A 56 6.79 1.96 3.42
C ILE A 56 7.77 1.32 2.43
N GLU A 57 7.40 0.14 1.93
CA GLU A 57 8.28 -0.65 1.07
C GLU A 57 8.06 -0.33 -0.41
N ARG A 58 6.85 0.09 -0.80
CA ARG A 58 6.53 0.47 -2.18
C ARG A 58 5.31 1.38 -2.29
N LYS A 59 5.26 2.10 -3.41
CA LYS A 59 4.05 2.70 -3.97
C LYS A 59 3.39 1.69 -4.92
N PHE A 60 2.07 1.66 -4.93
CA PHE A 60 1.30 0.89 -5.88
C PHE A 60 0.66 1.85 -6.88
N ASP A 61 0.81 1.55 -8.17
CA ASP A 61 0.13 2.31 -9.21
C ASP A 61 -1.28 1.74 -9.42
N ASN A 62 -2.20 2.52 -10.03
CA ASN A 62 -3.57 2.07 -10.30
C ASN A 62 -3.67 0.80 -11.18
N HIS A 63 -2.55 0.33 -11.73
CA HIS A 63 -2.44 -0.92 -12.50
C HIS A 63 -1.88 -2.09 -11.68
N ASP A 64 -1.47 -1.89 -10.43
CA ASP A 64 -1.03 -2.97 -9.55
C ASP A 64 -2.25 -3.78 -9.06
N VAL A 65 -2.63 -4.79 -9.83
CA VAL A 65 -3.66 -5.76 -9.44
C VAL A 65 -3.07 -6.74 -8.44
N ILE A 66 -3.54 -6.70 -7.19
CA ILE A 66 -3.22 -7.73 -6.19
C ILE A 66 -4.30 -8.79 -6.23
N ILE A 67 -4.02 -9.91 -6.89
CA ILE A 67 -4.94 -11.05 -6.92
C ILE A 67 -4.69 -11.92 -5.69
N GLY A 68 -5.46 -11.69 -4.63
CA GLY A 68 -5.48 -12.53 -3.43
C GLY A 68 -6.57 -13.60 -3.53
N PHE A 69 -6.19 -14.87 -3.53
CA PHE A 69 -7.14 -15.98 -3.48
C PHE A 69 -7.28 -16.44 -2.04
N PHE A 70 -8.46 -16.25 -1.48
CA PHE A 70 -8.78 -16.67 -0.12
C PHE A 70 -9.90 -17.71 -0.17
N ASP A 71 -9.81 -18.71 0.70
CA ASP A 71 -10.89 -19.68 0.90
C ASP A 71 -12.09 -19.01 1.61
N PHE A 72 -13.19 -19.75 1.74
CA PHE A 72 -14.42 -19.25 2.41
C PHE A 72 -14.17 -18.77 3.85
N TYR A 73 -13.07 -19.16 4.48
CA TYR A 73 -12.68 -18.81 5.84
C TYR A 73 -11.64 -17.68 5.90
N GLY A 74 -11.33 -17.04 4.76
CA GLY A 74 -10.35 -15.96 4.69
C GLY A 74 -8.89 -16.42 4.82
N LYS A 75 -8.60 -17.72 4.69
CA LYS A 75 -7.23 -18.24 4.65
C LYS A 75 -6.71 -18.21 3.22
N PRO A 76 -5.38 -18.04 3.00
CA PRO A 76 -4.80 -18.12 1.67
C PRO A 76 -5.17 -19.46 1.03
N ALA A 77 -5.93 -19.43 -0.06
CA ALA A 77 -6.26 -20.62 -0.81
C ALA A 77 -5.04 -21.02 -1.66
N PRO A 78 -4.63 -22.30 -1.65
CA PRO A 78 -3.62 -22.76 -2.57
C PRO A 78 -4.15 -22.58 -4.00
N LEU A 79 -3.39 -21.85 -4.81
CA LEU A 79 -3.72 -21.65 -6.21
C LEU A 79 -3.51 -22.93 -7.00
N SER A 80 -4.52 -23.35 -7.77
CA SER A 80 -4.33 -24.44 -8.72
C SER A 80 -3.39 -23.99 -9.85
N LYS A 81 -2.72 -24.95 -10.48
CA LYS A 81 -1.80 -24.67 -11.59
C LYS A 81 -2.51 -23.98 -12.76
N GLU A 82 -3.78 -24.31 -13.02
CA GLU A 82 -4.57 -23.67 -14.08
C GLU A 82 -4.83 -22.19 -13.80
N VAL A 83 -5.09 -21.82 -12.53
CA VAL A 83 -5.35 -20.42 -12.15
C VAL A 83 -4.09 -19.57 -12.28
N ILE A 84 -2.92 -20.10 -11.88
CA ILE A 84 -1.63 -19.40 -12.05
C ILE A 84 -1.35 -19.16 -13.54
N GLN A 85 -1.62 -20.16 -14.38
CA GLN A 85 -1.41 -20.06 -15.82
C GLN A 85 -2.32 -19.01 -16.47
N ALA A 86 -3.61 -18.99 -16.11
CA ALA A 86 -4.55 -17.99 -16.60
C ALA A 86 -4.19 -16.55 -16.16
N ILE A 87 -3.64 -16.38 -14.95
CA ILE A 87 -3.12 -15.09 -14.50
C ILE A 87 -1.92 -14.68 -15.35
N ASN A 88 -0.94 -15.56 -15.57
CA ASN A 88 0.23 -15.23 -16.37
C ASN A 88 -0.17 -14.82 -17.81
N GLU A 89 -1.12 -15.51 -18.43
CA GLU A 89 -1.63 -15.18 -19.77
C GLU A 89 -2.33 -13.81 -19.84
N LEU A 90 -2.89 -13.31 -18.73
CA LEU A 90 -3.53 -11.98 -18.68
C LEU A 90 -2.52 -10.82 -18.58
N PHE A 91 -1.28 -11.10 -18.20
CA PHE A 91 -0.23 -10.09 -17.98
C PHE A 91 1.01 -10.30 -18.86
N GLU A 92 1.04 -11.32 -19.71
CA GLU A 92 1.96 -11.42 -20.85
C GLU A 92 1.46 -10.51 -21.99
N ASP A 93 1.63 -9.20 -21.81
CA ASP A 93 1.71 -8.19 -22.88
C ASP A 93 2.80 -7.16 -22.51
#